data_AF-A0A2M7PCA6-F1
#
_entry.id   AF-A0A2M7PCA6-F1
#
_cell.length_a   1.000
_cell.length_b   1.000
_cell.length_c   1.000
_cell.angle_alpha   90.00
_cell.angle_beta   90.00
_cell.angle_gamma   90.00
#
_symmetry.space_group_name_H-M   'P 1'
#
loop_
_entity.id
_entity.type
_entity.pdbx_description
1 polymer ?
#
loop_
_entity_poly.entity_id
_entity_poly.type
_entity_poly.pdbx_seq_one_letter_code
_entity_poly.pdbx_strand_id
1 'polypeptide(L)'
;MPLTPVNIRSQVFSQRMRGIDADEVASFLGRVADELAMALDANVKLEEQLEAFQAEINDYQAKEREFSTAILSAYKTSTDMKTRSEEEAKTLLAGAHQEAKALRETVAKEAKALQEKAAREVEQLRQAAQQETTALKEKITHEMAELRAAVHKEVEGMRQEAQQETDALTAM
;
A
#
# COMPACT_ATOMS: atom_id res chain seq x y z
N MET A 1 -68.31 -31.90 35.89
CA MET A 1 -68.52 -30.44 35.74
C MET A 1 -67.23 -29.75 36.15
N PRO A 2 -66.67 -28.83 35.35
CA PRO A 2 -65.52 -28.05 35.80
C PRO A 2 -65.95 -27.18 37.00
N LEU A 3 -65.13 -27.19 38.05
CA LEU A 3 -65.28 -26.35 39.23
C LEU A 3 -64.99 -24.90 38.80
N THR A 4 -66.03 -24.12 38.57
CA THR A 4 -65.93 -22.68 38.34
C THR A 4 -66.43 -21.95 39.59
N PRO A 5 -65.96 -20.73 39.88
CA PRO A 5 -66.46 -19.93 41.00
C PRO A 5 -68.00 -19.83 41.01
N VAL A 6 -68.60 -19.68 39.83
CA VAL A 6 -70.05 -19.64 39.63
C VAL A 6 -70.70 -20.98 40.02
N ASN A 7 -70.17 -22.10 39.51
CA ASN A 7 -70.70 -23.43 39.81
C ASN A 7 -70.57 -23.79 41.30
N ILE A 8 -69.49 -23.36 41.95
CA ILE A 8 -69.25 -23.56 43.38
C ILE A 8 -70.28 -22.81 44.22
N ARG A 9 -70.58 -21.54 43.88
CA ARG A 9 -71.61 -20.76 44.58
C ARG A 9 -73.02 -21.31 44.39
N SER A 10 -73.33 -21.88 43.22
CA SER A 10 -74.65 -22.43 42.90
C SER A 10 -74.79 -23.93 43.23
N GLN A 11 -73.80 -24.54 43.89
CA GLN A 11 -73.82 -25.97 44.18
C GLN A 11 -74.90 -26.30 45.22
N VAL A 12 -75.80 -27.22 44.86
CA VAL A 12 -76.86 -27.71 45.75
C VAL A 12 -76.46 -29.08 46.32
N PHE A 13 -76.67 -29.28 47.62
CA PHE A 13 -76.45 -30.56 48.29
C PHE A 13 -77.77 -31.16 48.79
N SER A 14 -77.87 -32.49 48.76
CA SER A 14 -79.00 -33.22 49.32
C SER A 14 -78.99 -33.16 50.84
N GLN A 15 -80.11 -32.82 51.46
CA GLN A 15 -80.26 -32.82 52.92
C GLN A 15 -80.42 -34.25 53.45
N ARG A 16 -79.74 -34.57 54.56
CA ARG A 16 -79.90 -35.83 55.31
C ARG A 16 -80.00 -35.53 56.80
N MET A 17 -80.72 -36.38 57.53
CA MET A 17 -80.88 -36.25 58.98
C MET A 17 -79.49 -36.40 59.67
N ARG A 18 -79.04 -35.37 60.42
CA ARG A 18 -77.67 -35.15 60.95
C ARG A 18 -76.60 -34.66 59.94
N GLY A 19 -77.00 -33.91 58.91
CA GLY A 19 -76.06 -33.20 58.03
C GLY A 19 -75.41 -31.97 58.65
N ILE A 20 -74.41 -31.41 57.96
CA ILE A 20 -73.77 -30.12 58.31
C ILE A 20 -74.75 -28.98 58.03
N ASP A 21 -74.63 -27.89 58.80
CA ASP A 21 -75.41 -26.67 58.61
C ASP A 21 -75.26 -26.13 57.18
N ALA A 22 -76.40 -25.91 56.51
CA ALA A 22 -76.44 -25.44 55.13
C ALA A 22 -75.89 -24.00 54.99
N ASP A 23 -76.09 -23.14 56.00
CA ASP A 23 -75.63 -21.76 55.97
C ASP A 23 -74.10 -21.67 56.13
N GLU A 24 -73.53 -22.54 56.98
CA GLU A 24 -72.08 -22.64 57.17
C GLU A 24 -71.39 -23.15 55.89
N VAL A 25 -71.97 -24.17 55.25
CA VAL A 25 -71.48 -24.70 53.96
C VAL A 25 -71.57 -23.63 52.86
N ALA A 26 -72.68 -22.89 52.79
CA ALA A 26 -72.84 -21.81 51.81
C ALA A 26 -71.81 -20.69 52.00
N SER A 27 -71.54 -20.29 53.26
CA SER A 27 -70.51 -19.30 53.60
C SER A 27 -69.10 -19.78 53.19
N PHE A 28 -68.77 -21.05 53.47
CA PHE A 28 -67.50 -21.65 53.07
C PHE A 28 -67.34 -21.70 51.55
N LEU A 29 -68.37 -22.16 50.82
CA LEU A 29 -68.34 -22.20 49.36
C LEU A 29 -68.24 -20.81 48.73
N GLY A 30 -68.83 -19.79 49.35
CA GLY A 30 -68.63 -18.39 48.96
C GLY A 30 -67.16 -17.99 49.00
N ARG A 31 -66.49 -18.22 50.14
CA ARG A 31 -65.05 -17.93 50.29
C ARG A 31 -64.17 -18.74 49.32
N VAL A 32 -64.47 -20.03 49.13
CA VAL A 32 -63.75 -20.89 48.18
C VAL A 32 -63.92 -20.40 46.75
N ALA A 33 -65.13 -19.96 46.37
CA ALA A 33 -65.37 -19.41 45.05
C ALA A 33 -64.62 -18.09 44.83
N ASP A 34 -64.53 -17.23 45.85
CA ASP A 34 -63.78 -15.97 45.78
C ASP A 34 -62.27 -16.21 45.61
N GLU A 35 -61.70 -17.08 46.44
CA GLU A 35 -60.28 -17.49 46.33
C GLU A 35 -59.98 -18.13 44.97
N LEU A 36 -60.88 -19.00 44.48
CA LEU A 36 -60.72 -19.60 43.16
C LEU A 36 -60.79 -18.55 42.04
N ALA A 37 -61.68 -17.56 42.15
CA ALA A 37 -61.76 -16.47 41.17
C ALA A 37 -60.48 -15.62 41.16
N MET A 38 -59.94 -15.30 42.34
CA MET A 38 -58.67 -14.58 42.47
C MET A 38 -57.49 -15.38 41.89
N ALA A 39 -57.43 -16.68 42.18
CA ALA A 39 -56.39 -17.56 41.65
C ALA A 39 -56.47 -17.69 40.11
N LEU A 40 -57.67 -17.77 39.54
CA LEU A 40 -57.86 -17.82 38.09
C LEU A 40 -57.43 -16.50 37.42
N ASP A 41 -57.80 -15.35 37.97
CA ASP A 41 -57.36 -14.03 37.45
C ASP A 41 -55.83 -13.87 37.53
N ALA A 42 -55.23 -14.29 38.64
CA ALA A 42 -53.78 -14.30 38.78
C ALA A 42 -53.11 -15.24 37.77
N ASN A 43 -53.69 -16.42 37.50
CA ASN A 43 -53.15 -17.35 36.52
C ASN A 43 -53.20 -16.78 35.10
N VAL A 44 -54.31 -16.16 34.69
CA VAL A 44 -54.41 -15.49 33.38
C VAL A 44 -53.36 -14.39 33.25
N LYS A 45 -53.18 -13.55 34.27
CA LYS A 45 -52.14 -12.50 34.27
C LYS A 45 -50.72 -13.08 34.18
N LEU A 46 -50.46 -14.19 34.86
CA LEU A 46 -49.17 -14.88 34.79
C LEU A 46 -48.93 -15.49 33.41
N GLU A 47 -49.95 -16.08 32.80
CA GLU A 47 -49.89 -16.63 31.43
C GLU A 47 -49.60 -15.51 30.42
N GLU A 48 -50.29 -14.37 30.51
CA GLU A 48 -50.04 -13.19 29.66
C GLU A 48 -48.59 -12.66 29.81
N GLN A 49 -48.08 -12.59 31.05
CA GLN A 49 -46.70 -12.18 31.32
C GLN A 49 -45.70 -13.18 30.75
N LEU A 50 -45.97 -14.48 30.88
CA LEU A 50 -45.14 -15.55 30.34
C LEU A 50 -45.04 -15.45 28.81
N GLU A 51 -46.16 -15.24 28.14
CA GLU A 51 -46.17 -15.03 26.69
C GLU A 51 -45.38 -13.78 26.28
N ALA A 52 -45.55 -12.67 27.00
CA ALA A 52 -44.80 -11.44 26.76
C ALA A 52 -43.29 -11.63 26.93
N PHE A 53 -42.85 -12.24 28.03
CA PHE A 53 -41.44 -12.53 28.26
C PHE A 53 -40.87 -13.53 27.24
N GLN A 54 -41.65 -14.53 26.83
CA GLN A 54 -41.21 -15.47 25.81
C GLN A 54 -41.02 -14.79 24.45
N ALA A 55 -41.89 -13.84 24.10
CA ALA A 55 -41.73 -13.03 22.90
C ALA A 55 -40.46 -12.15 22.97
N GLU A 56 -40.20 -11.53 24.12
CA GLU A 56 -39.01 -10.69 24.34
C GLU A 56 -37.72 -11.52 24.25
N ILE A 57 -37.69 -12.71 24.88
CA ILE A 57 -36.55 -13.64 24.79
C ILE A 57 -36.29 -14.04 23.33
N ASN A 58 -37.34 -14.34 22.56
CA ASN A 58 -37.19 -14.72 21.17
C ASN A 58 -36.63 -13.56 20.31
N ASP A 59 -37.06 -12.32 20.58
CA ASP A 59 -36.52 -11.13 19.93
C ASP A 59 -35.04 -10.89 20.27
N TYR A 60 -34.66 -11.01 21.55
CA TYR A 60 -33.25 -10.91 21.94
C TYR A 60 -32.39 -11.99 21.31
N GLN A 61 -32.87 -13.25 21.25
CA GLN A 61 -32.15 -14.32 20.58
C GLN A 61 -31.99 -14.08 19.07
N ALA A 62 -32.99 -13.50 18.41
CA ALA A 62 -32.90 -13.13 17.01
C ALA A 62 -31.84 -12.04 16.80
N LYS A 63 -31.86 -10.99 17.63
CA LYS A 63 -30.86 -9.92 17.62
C LYS A 63 -29.45 -10.45 17.91
N GLU A 64 -29.29 -11.33 18.89
CA GLU A 64 -28.00 -11.94 19.22
C GLU A 64 -27.42 -12.72 18.04
N ARG A 65 -28.24 -13.47 17.30
CA ARG A 65 -27.82 -14.18 16.07
C ARG A 65 -27.39 -13.22 14.97
N GLU A 66 -28.13 -12.13 14.79
CA GLU A 66 -27.79 -11.09 13.82
C GLU A 66 -26.45 -10.41 14.19
N PHE A 67 -26.29 -10.00 15.44
CA PHE A 67 -25.03 -9.45 15.95
C PHE A 67 -23.87 -10.41 15.78
N SER A 68 -24.05 -11.69 16.13
CA SER A 68 -23.03 -12.72 15.96
C SER A 68 -22.61 -12.87 14.49
N THR A 69 -23.59 -12.84 13.58
CA THR A 69 -23.35 -12.91 12.14
C THR A 69 -22.60 -11.67 11.64
N ALA A 70 -23.00 -10.48 12.10
CA ALA A 70 -22.35 -9.22 11.75
C ALA A 70 -20.89 -9.19 12.24
N ILE A 71 -20.61 -9.64 13.47
CA ILE A 71 -19.26 -9.71 14.04
C ILE A 71 -18.39 -10.67 13.24
N LEU A 72 -18.91 -11.86 12.90
CA LEU A 72 -18.18 -12.83 12.07
C LEU A 72 -17.87 -12.28 10.68
N SER A 73 -18.84 -11.59 10.07
CA SER A 73 -18.65 -10.92 8.78
C SER A 73 -17.59 -9.81 8.85
N ALA A 74 -17.65 -8.98 9.89
CA ALA A 74 -16.67 -7.92 10.11
C ALA A 74 -15.26 -8.49 10.35
N TYR A 75 -15.13 -9.57 11.13
CA TYR A 75 -13.86 -10.25 11.37
C TYR A 75 -13.27 -10.83 10.08
N LYS A 76 -14.11 -11.51 9.29
CA LYS A 76 -13.70 -12.06 7.98
C LYS A 76 -13.25 -10.94 7.06
N THR A 77 -14.03 -9.87 6.93
CA THR A 77 -13.70 -8.71 6.08
C THR A 77 -12.40 -8.04 6.51
N SER A 78 -12.19 -7.87 7.83
CA SER A 78 -10.95 -7.30 8.37
C SER A 78 -9.73 -8.17 8.05
N THR A 79 -9.88 -9.49 8.19
CA THR A 79 -8.82 -10.46 7.87
C THR A 79 -8.50 -10.46 6.38
N ASP A 80 -9.53 -10.53 5.52
CA ASP A 80 -9.38 -10.52 4.07
C ASP A 80 -8.73 -9.20 3.60
N MET A 81 -9.13 -8.06 4.18
CA MET A 81 -8.54 -6.76 3.90
C MET A 81 -7.07 -6.70 4.29
N LYS A 82 -6.70 -7.26 5.45
CA LYS A 82 -5.30 -7.35 5.89
C LYS A 82 -4.47 -8.20 4.94
N THR A 83 -4.92 -9.41 4.61
CA THR A 83 -4.22 -10.30 3.68
C THR A 83 -4.04 -9.65 2.32
N ARG A 84 -5.10 -9.04 1.77
CA ARG A 84 -5.03 -8.33 0.49
C ARG A 84 -4.06 -7.16 0.53
N SER A 85 -4.07 -6.36 1.59
CA SER A 85 -3.14 -5.23 1.74
C SER A 85 -1.68 -5.71 1.80
N GLU A 86 -1.42 -6.83 2.47
CA GLU A 86 -0.08 -7.43 2.53
C GLU A 86 0.39 -7.95 1.15
N GLU A 87 -0.51 -8.58 0.37
CA GLU A 87 -0.22 -9.05 -0.98
C GLU A 87 0.01 -7.88 -1.97
N GLU A 88 -0.84 -6.85 -1.91
CA GLU A 88 -0.69 -5.64 -2.72
C GLU A 88 0.62 -4.93 -2.39
N ALA A 89 0.97 -4.79 -1.10
CA ALA A 89 2.24 -4.19 -0.68
C ALA A 89 3.45 -4.99 -1.19
N LYS A 90 3.41 -6.33 -1.11
CA LYS A 90 4.47 -7.19 -1.66
C LYS A 90 4.61 -7.02 -3.18
N THR A 91 3.49 -6.97 -3.89
CA THR A 91 3.47 -6.80 -5.35
C THR A 91 4.02 -5.43 -5.74
N LEU A 92 3.61 -4.37 -5.04
CA LEU A 92 4.10 -3.02 -5.25
C LEU A 92 5.61 -2.92 -5.01
N LEU A 93 6.10 -3.49 -3.89
CA LEU A 93 7.54 -3.52 -3.59
C LEU A 93 8.32 -4.30 -4.65
N ALA A 94 7.83 -5.46 -5.09
CA ALA A 94 8.46 -6.24 -6.13
C ALA A 94 8.53 -5.46 -7.45
N GLY A 95 7.43 -4.79 -7.84
CA GLY A 95 7.38 -3.92 -9.02
C GLY A 95 8.38 -2.76 -8.93
N ALA A 96 8.40 -2.05 -7.81
CA ALA A 96 9.33 -0.94 -7.57
C ALA A 96 10.79 -1.40 -7.61
N HIS A 97 11.11 -2.58 -7.05
CA HIS A 97 12.45 -3.15 -7.12
C HIS A 97 12.86 -3.51 -8.54
N GLN A 98 11.94 -4.08 -9.34
CA GLN A 98 12.20 -4.42 -10.72
C GLN A 98 12.41 -3.17 -11.59
N GLU A 99 11.57 -2.14 -11.40
CA GLU A 99 11.69 -0.86 -12.10
C GLU A 99 13.01 -0.15 -11.73
N ALA A 100 13.35 -0.09 -10.44
CA ALA A 100 14.61 0.48 -9.99
C ALA A 100 15.83 -0.27 -10.55
N LYS A 101 15.75 -1.60 -10.67
CA LYS A 101 16.81 -2.41 -11.29
C LYS A 101 16.94 -2.07 -12.79
N ALA A 102 15.84 -2.05 -13.53
CA ALA A 102 15.84 -1.71 -14.95
C ALA A 102 16.38 -0.29 -15.21
N LEU A 103 16.01 0.68 -14.37
CA LEU A 103 16.52 2.04 -14.44
C LEU A 103 18.04 2.08 -14.19
N ARG A 104 18.53 1.39 -13.16
CA ARG A 104 19.98 1.30 -12.87
C ARG A 104 20.76 0.69 -14.03
N GLU A 105 20.25 -0.38 -14.63
CA GLU A 105 20.87 -1.01 -15.79
C GLU A 105 20.92 -0.06 -17.00
N THR A 106 19.86 0.71 -17.22
CA THR A 106 19.77 1.71 -18.29
C THR A 106 20.79 2.82 -18.07
N VAL A 107 20.81 3.43 -16.88
CA VAL A 107 21.76 4.48 -16.50
C VAL A 107 23.20 3.98 -16.60
N ALA A 108 23.49 2.75 -16.17
CA ALA A 108 24.82 2.17 -16.28
C ALA A 108 25.28 2.01 -17.74
N LYS A 109 24.37 1.58 -18.64
CA LYS A 109 24.66 1.48 -20.08
C LYS A 109 24.91 2.86 -20.69
N GLU A 110 24.08 3.84 -20.38
CA GLU A 110 24.23 5.21 -20.88
C GLU A 110 25.52 5.85 -20.39
N ALA A 111 25.83 5.71 -19.10
CA ALA A 111 27.07 6.21 -18.52
C ALA A 111 28.31 5.59 -19.19
N LYS A 112 28.28 4.28 -19.44
CA LYS A 112 29.36 3.58 -20.16
C LYS A 112 29.49 4.09 -21.60
N ALA A 113 28.38 4.24 -22.33
CA ALA A 113 28.40 4.76 -23.69
C ALA A 113 28.95 6.20 -23.75
N LEU A 114 28.56 7.04 -22.78
CA LEU A 114 29.08 8.40 -22.67
C LEU A 114 30.58 8.41 -22.37
N GLN A 115 31.05 7.55 -21.47
CA GLN A 115 32.46 7.41 -21.14
C GLN A 115 33.27 6.95 -22.36
N GLU A 116 32.79 5.96 -23.11
CA GLU A 116 33.42 5.50 -24.34
C GLU A 116 33.48 6.60 -25.41
N LYS A 117 32.41 7.39 -25.55
CA LYS A 117 32.37 8.54 -26.47
C LYS A 117 33.39 9.61 -26.07
N ALA A 118 33.40 9.99 -24.79
CA ALA A 118 34.36 10.97 -24.27
C ALA A 118 35.81 10.51 -24.44
N ALA A 119 36.09 9.22 -24.18
CA ALA A 119 37.42 8.65 -24.39
C ALA A 119 37.86 8.73 -25.87
N ARG A 120 36.95 8.44 -26.81
CA ARG A 120 37.22 8.58 -28.25
C ARG A 120 37.49 10.03 -28.66
N GLU A 121 36.69 10.97 -28.17
CA GLU A 121 36.89 12.40 -28.44
C GLU A 121 38.24 12.89 -27.92
N VAL A 122 38.62 12.50 -26.69
CA VAL A 122 39.94 12.83 -26.12
C VAL A 122 41.07 12.25 -26.97
N GLU A 123 40.94 11.01 -27.43
CA GLU A 123 41.96 10.38 -28.26
C GLU A 123 42.08 11.07 -29.64
N GLN A 124 40.96 11.42 -30.27
CA GLN A 124 40.95 12.16 -31.53
C GLN A 124 41.61 13.55 -31.38
N LEU A 125 41.28 14.28 -30.31
CA LEU A 125 41.89 15.57 -30.03
C LEU A 125 43.40 15.46 -29.79
N ARG A 126 43.86 14.42 -29.09
CA ARG A 126 45.29 14.15 -28.89
C ARG A 126 46.00 13.87 -30.21
N GLN A 127 45.41 13.05 -31.07
CA GLN A 127 45.98 12.74 -32.38
C GLN A 127 46.06 13.99 -33.27
N ALA A 128 44.99 14.80 -33.30
CA ALA A 128 44.98 16.06 -34.04
C ALA A 128 46.06 17.03 -33.53
N ALA A 129 46.16 17.23 -32.21
CA ALA A 129 47.18 18.08 -31.61
C ALA A 129 48.62 17.58 -31.91
N GLN A 130 48.83 16.26 -31.91
CA GLN A 130 50.14 15.67 -32.24
C GLN A 130 50.49 15.85 -33.72
N GLN A 131 49.51 15.70 -34.62
CA GLN A 131 49.69 15.95 -36.06
C GLN A 131 50.03 17.41 -36.32
N GLU A 132 49.28 18.34 -35.72
CA GLU A 132 49.53 19.78 -35.85
C GLU A 132 50.90 20.16 -35.30
N THR A 133 51.28 19.62 -34.14
CA THR A 133 52.61 19.86 -33.55
C THR A 133 53.73 19.33 -34.46
N THR A 134 53.54 18.16 -35.07
CA THR A 134 54.51 17.59 -36.01
C THR A 134 54.62 18.44 -37.27
N ALA A 135 53.49 18.84 -37.85
CA ALA A 135 53.45 19.70 -39.03
C ALA A 135 54.09 21.07 -38.78
N LEU A 136 53.86 21.68 -37.62
CA LEU A 136 54.52 22.92 -37.23
C LEU A 136 56.03 22.74 -37.08
N LYS A 137 56.48 21.65 -36.46
CA LYS A 137 57.92 21.34 -36.36
C LYS A 137 58.55 21.17 -37.73
N GLU A 138 57.93 20.41 -38.62
CA GLU A 138 58.39 20.22 -40.00
C GLU A 138 58.51 21.55 -40.73
N LYS A 139 57.46 22.39 -40.65
CA LYS A 139 57.46 23.74 -41.25
C LYS A 139 58.59 24.61 -40.71
N ILE A 140 58.78 24.65 -39.39
CA ILE A 140 59.89 25.39 -38.76
C ILE A 140 61.23 24.85 -39.25
N THR A 141 61.42 23.54 -39.29
CA THR A 141 62.69 22.96 -39.76
C THR A 141 62.97 23.28 -41.23
N HIS A 142 61.93 23.32 -42.06
CA HIS A 142 62.03 23.71 -43.46
C HIS A 142 62.42 25.18 -43.61
N GLU A 143 61.70 26.10 -42.96
CA GLU A 143 62.00 27.55 -42.98
C GLU A 143 63.42 27.83 -42.45
N MET A 144 63.85 27.13 -41.38
CA MET A 144 65.22 27.25 -40.87
C MET A 144 66.27 26.74 -41.86
N ALA A 145 65.99 25.67 -42.61
CA ALA A 145 66.89 25.15 -43.62
C ALA A 145 67.02 26.13 -44.81
N GLU A 146 65.91 26.72 -45.25
CA GLU A 146 65.89 27.74 -46.30
C GLU A 146 66.67 28.99 -45.87
N LEU A 147 66.44 29.49 -44.65
CA LEU A 147 67.17 30.64 -44.11
C LEU A 147 68.68 30.37 -44.04
N ARG A 148 69.08 29.18 -43.58
CA ARG A 148 70.49 28.77 -43.56
C ARG A 148 71.10 28.72 -44.97
N ALA A 149 70.37 28.18 -45.94
CA ALA A 149 70.83 28.14 -47.33
C ALA A 149 70.98 29.54 -47.92
N ALA A 150 70.03 30.44 -47.64
CA ALA A 150 70.09 31.84 -48.06
C ALA A 150 71.30 32.58 -47.46
N VAL A 151 71.50 32.47 -46.14
CA VAL A 151 72.67 33.04 -45.45
C VAL A 151 73.98 32.48 -46.00
N HIS A 152 74.04 31.17 -46.24
CA HIS A 152 75.23 30.55 -46.81
C HIS A 152 75.58 31.13 -48.19
N LYS A 153 74.57 31.28 -49.06
CA LYS A 153 74.73 31.87 -50.38
C LYS A 153 75.19 33.33 -50.33
N GLU A 154 74.65 34.14 -49.42
CA GLU A 154 75.11 35.54 -49.21
C GLU A 154 76.56 35.60 -48.73
N VAL A 155 76.96 34.74 -47.79
CA VAL A 155 78.35 34.68 -47.30
C VAL A 155 79.31 34.25 -48.41
N GLU A 156 78.93 33.30 -49.25
CA GLU A 156 79.72 32.92 -50.43
C GLU A 156 79.82 34.06 -51.45
N GLY A 157 78.72 34.78 -51.70
CA GLY A 157 78.71 35.97 -52.55
C GLY A 157 79.66 37.05 -52.03
N MET A 158 79.55 37.44 -50.76
CA MET A 158 80.45 38.41 -50.12
C MET A 158 81.91 37.97 -50.16
N ARG A 159 82.19 36.67 -50.01
CA ARG A 159 83.56 36.13 -50.14
C ARG A 159 84.09 36.27 -51.56
N GLN A 160 83.28 36.00 -52.57
CA GLN A 160 83.69 36.14 -53.97
C GLN A 160 83.93 37.60 -54.32
N GLU A 161 83.07 38.52 -53.89
CA GLU A 161 83.25 39.97 -54.06
C GLU A 161 84.53 40.45 -53.37
N ALA A 162 84.75 40.07 -52.11
CA ALA A 162 85.97 40.41 -51.38
C ALA A 162 87.22 39.83 -52.06
N GLN A 163 87.14 38.60 -52.59
CA GLN A 163 88.24 37.97 -53.32
C GLN A 163 88.55 38.73 -54.62
N GLN A 164 87.52 39.13 -55.36
CA GLN A 164 87.67 39.94 -56.58
C GLN A 164 88.26 41.32 -56.28
N GLU A 165 87.86 41.97 -55.19
CA GLU A 165 88.45 43.24 -54.75
C GLU A 165 89.92 43.07 -54.35
N THR A 166 90.28 42.01 -53.63
CA THR A 166 91.69 41.73 -53.30
C THR A 166 92.52 41.41 -54.54
N ASP A 167 91.98 40.66 -55.48
CA ASP A 167 92.66 40.32 -56.73
C ASP A 167 92.84 41.57 -57.61
N ALA A 168 91.85 42.47 -57.64
CA ALA A 168 91.94 43.76 -58.33
C ALA A 168 92.96 44.71 -57.69
N LEU A 169 93.05 44.74 -56.35
CA LEU A 169 94.05 45.54 -55.63
C LEU A 169 95.48 44.98 -55.76
N THR A 170 95.64 43.67 -55.95
CA THR A 170 96.95 43.03 -56.14
C THR A 170 97.45 43.14 -57.60
N ALA A 171 96.56 43.46 -58.54
CA ALA A 171 96.87 43.67 -59.95
C ALA A 171 97.16 45.14 -60.34
N MET A 172 97.11 46.08 -59.39
CA MET A 172 97.57 47.48 -59.53
C MET A 172 99.01 47.64 -59.03
#